data_AF-A0AAE3ER38-F1
#
_entry.id   AF-A0AAE3ER38-F1
#
_cell.length_a   1.000
_cell.length_b   1.000
_cell.length_c   1.000
_cell.angle_alpha   90.00
_cell.angle_beta   90.00
_cell.angle_gamma   90.00
#
_symmetry.space_group_name_H-M   'P 1'
#
loop_
_entity.id
_entity.type
_entity.pdbx_description
1 polymer ?
#
loop_
_entity_poly.entity_id
_entity_poly.type
_entity_poly.pdbx_seq_one_letter_code
_entity_poly.pdbx_strand_id
1 'polypeptide(L)' 'MLNDKQTLILSGLMVGGIFVTGVLDILDNFIVLTILTIVFLAVVINIFYVNRASKKRK' A
#
# COMPACT_ATOMS: atom_id res chain seq x y z
N MET A 1 -2.88 13.34 -1.34
CA MET A 1 -2.05 13.43 -0.12
C MET A 1 -2.84 12.77 0.98
N LEU A 2 -2.64 11.45 1.14
CA LEU A 2 -3.26 10.73 2.25
C LEU A 2 -2.62 11.24 3.55
N ASN A 3 -3.43 11.39 4.58
CA ASN A 3 -2.95 11.79 5.90
C ASN A 3 -2.05 10.67 6.46
N ASP A 4 -1.05 11.00 7.29
CA ASP A 4 -0.09 10.04 7.84
C ASP A 4 -0.79 8.84 8.50
N LYS A 5 -1.91 9.09 9.18
CA LYS A 5 -2.76 8.05 9.79
C LYS A 5 -3.40 7.13 8.75
N GLN A 6 -3.87 7.67 7.63
CA GLN A 6 -4.47 6.89 6.55
C GLN A 6 -3.42 6.03 5.86
N THR A 7 -2.23 6.58 5.61
CA THR A 7 -1.10 5.83 5.04
C THR A 7 -0.63 4.71 5.98
N LEU A 8 -0.60 4.96 7.29
CA LEU A 8 -0.27 3.95 8.28
C LEU A 8 -1.28 2.79 8.27
N ILE A 9 -2.58 3.11 8.29
CA ILE A 9 -3.66 2.11 8.24
C ILE A 9 -3.60 1.34 6.92
N LEU A 10 -3.42 2.02 5.79
CA LEU A 10 -3.36 1.39 4.47
C LEU A 10 -2.15 0.47 4.33
N SER A 11 -1.00 0.85 4.92
CA SER A 11 0.20 0.01 4.96
C SER A 11 0.00 -1.21 5.85
N GLY A 12 -0.60 -1.05 7.03
CA GLY A 12 -0.93 -2.15 7.93
C GLY A 12 -1.95 -3.12 7.32
N LEU A 13 -2.98 -2.59 6.67
CA LEU A 13 -3.97 -3.37 5.93
C LEU A 13 -3.32 -4.16 4.78
N MET A 14 -2.30 -3.59 4.13
CA MET A 14 -1.61 -4.28 3.05
C MET A 14 -0.75 -5.44 3.55
N VAL A 15 0.00 -5.25 4.65
CA VAL A 15 0.78 -6.34 5.28
C VAL A 15 -0.16 -7.43 5.79
N GLY A 16 -1.24 -7.06 6.47
CA GLY A 16 -2.26 -8.00 6.92
C GLY A 16 -2.95 -8.71 5.75
N GLY A 17 -3.23 -7.98 4.67
CA GLY A 17 -3.82 -8.51 3.44
C GLY A 17 -2.94 -9.56 2.78
N ILE A 18 -1.66 -9.27 2.56
CA ILE A 18 -0.68 -10.23 2.01
C ILE A 18 -0.55 -11.45 2.92
N PHE A 19 -0.54 -11.25 4.23
CA PHE A 19 -0.41 -12.35 5.19
C PHE A 19 -1.63 -13.28 5.14
N VAL A 20 -2.84 -12.72 5.20
CA VAL A 20 -4.08 -13.51 5.15
C VAL A 20 -4.23 -14.20 3.79
N THR A 21 -4.00 -13.50 2.68
CA THR A 21 -4.12 -14.10 1.34
C THR A 21 -3.07 -15.16 1.07
N GLY A 22 -1.87 -15.01 1.63
CA GLY A 22 -0.81 -16.02 1.59
C GLY A 22 -1.13 -17.25 2.43
N VAL A 23 -1.69 -17.08 3.65
CA VAL A 23 -2.10 -18.21 4.51
C VAL A 23 -3.30 -18.96 3.94
N LEU A 24 -4.24 -18.25 3.30
CA LEU A 24 -5.41 -18.85 2.66
C LEU A 24 -5.10 -19.46 1.28
N ASP A 25 -3.86 -19.36 0.81
CA ASP A 25 -3.40 -19.84 -0.50
C ASP A 25 -4.21 -19.28 -1.69
N ILE A 26 -4.78 -18.08 -1.52
CA ILE A 26 -5.53 -17.35 -2.56
C ILE A 26 -4.70 -16.23 -3.20
N LEU A 27 -3.46 -16.04 -2.75
CA LEU A 27 -2.55 -15.02 -3.26
C LEU A 27 -2.22 -15.22 -4.73
N ASP A 28 -2.19 -16.46 -5.21
CA ASP A 28 -1.96 -16.82 -6.62
C ASP A 28 -3.16 -16.51 -7.55
N ASN A 29 -4.32 -16.15 -6.99
CA ASN A 29 -5.42 -15.70 -7.82
C ASN A 29 -5.07 -14.36 -8.46
N PHE A 30 -5.09 -14.30 -9.80
CA PHE A 30 -4.77 -13.11 -10.59
C PHE A 30 -5.53 -11.87 -10.12
N ILE A 31 -6.81 -12.01 -9.76
CA ILE A 31 -7.65 -10.91 -9.28
C ILE A 31 -7.13 -10.37 -7.93
N VAL A 32 -6.85 -11.27 -6.99
CA VAL A 32 -6.35 -10.91 -5.65
C VAL A 32 -4.98 -10.25 -5.75
N LEU A 33 -4.07 -10.86 -6.51
CA LEU A 33 -2.74 -10.33 -6.77
C LEU A 33 -2.79 -8.93 -7.39
N THR A 34 -3.68 -8.72 -8.36
CA THR A 34 -3.83 -7.42 -9.04
C THR A 34 -4.32 -6.34 -8.06
N ILE A 35 -5.36 -6.62 -7.28
CA ILE A 35 -5.88 -5.67 -6.28
C ILE A 35 -4.79 -5.30 -5.28
N LEU A 36 -4.06 -6.30 -4.78
CA LEU A 36 -2.99 -6.11 -3.80
C LEU A 36 -1.85 -5.25 -4.37
N THR A 37 -1.50 -5.48 -5.64
CA THR A 37 -0.50 -4.70 -6.36
C THR A 37 -0.92 -3.25 -6.56
N ILE A 38 -2.20 -2.98 -6.87
CA ILE A 38 -2.74 -1.62 -7.01
C ILE A 38 -2.66 -0.88 -5.67
N VAL A 39 -3.05 -1.53 -4.57
CA VAL A 39 -2.95 -0.96 -3.22
C VAL A 39 -1.49 -0.69 -2.85
N PHE A 40 -0.58 -1.60 -3.19
CA PHE A 40 0.86 -1.40 -3.02
C PHE A 40 1.38 -0.17 -3.75
N LEU A 41 1.02 -0.03 -5.03
CA LEU A 41 1.39 1.14 -5.82
C LEU A 41 0.86 2.44 -5.22
N ALA A 42 -0.38 2.44 -4.71
CA ALA A 42 -0.98 3.62 -4.08
C ALA A 42 -0.19 4.06 -2.83
N VAL A 43 0.26 3.12 -2.00
CA VAL A 43 1.12 3.41 -0.85
C VAL A 43 2.47 3.97 -1.29
N VAL A 44 3.13 3.34 -2.27
CA VAL A 44 4.42 3.80 -2.81
C VAL A 44 4.31 5.20 -3.39
N ILE A 45 3.30 5.47 -4.21
CA ILE A 45 3.05 6.80 -4.79
C ILE A 45 2.84 7.82 -3.69
N ASN A 46 2.07 7.50 -2.64
CA ASN A 46 1.83 8.43 -1.54
C ASN A 46 3.12 8.75 -0.77
N ILE A 47 3.98 7.76 -0.52
CA ILE A 47 5.32 7.97 0.09
C ILE A 47 6.18 8.88 -0.80
N PHE A 48 6.24 8.60 -2.10
CA PHE A 48 7.00 9.43 -3.05
C PHE A 48 6.46 10.87 -3.11
N TYR A 49 5.15 11.05 -3.04
CA TYR A 49 4.52 12.37 -3.08
C TYR A 49 4.82 13.18 -1.82
N VAL A 50 4.71 12.56 -0.64
CA VAL A 50 5.08 13.19 0.65
C VAL A 50 6.56 13.54 0.65
N ASN A 51 7.43 12.65 0.19
CA ASN A 51 8.87 12.90 0.13
C ASN A 51 9.22 14.06 -0.83
N ARG A 52 8.55 14.15 -1.99
CA ARG A 52 8.72 15.29 -2.92
C ARG A 52 8.18 16.60 -2.35
N ALA A 53 7.04 16.57 -1.64
CA ALA A 53 6.48 17.76 -0.99
C ALA A 53 7.40 18.27 0.13
N SER A 54 7.99 17.37 0.92
CA SER A 54 9.00 17.70 1.93
C SER A 54 10.24 18.35 1.31
N LYS A 55 10.71 17.81 0.17
CA LYS A 55 11.88 18.33 -0.55
C LYS A 55 11.65 19.70 -1.21
N LYS A 56 10.40 20.09 -1.48
CA LYS A 56 10.04 21.40 -2.05
C LYS A 56 9.94 22.51 -0.99
N ARG A 57 10.00 22.16 0.30
CA ARG A 57 10.00 23.09 1.45
C ARG A 57 11.40 23.35 2.04
N LYS A 58 12.45 22.73 1.50
CA LYS A 58 13.86 22.97 1.86
C LYS A 58 14.55 23.69 0.72
#